data_AF-A0A0A7G3E9-F1
#
_entry.id   AF-A0A0A7G3E9-F1
#
_cell.length_a   1.000
_cell.length_b   1.000
_cell.length_c   1.000
_cell.angle_alpha   90.00
_cell.angle_beta   90.00
_cell.angle_gamma   90.00
#
_symmetry.space_group_name_H-M   'P 1'
#
loop_
_entity.id
_entity.type
_entity.pdbx_description
1 polymer ?
#
loop_
_entity_poly.entity_id
_entity_poly.type
_entity_poly.pdbx_seq_one_letter_code
_entity_poly.pdbx_strand_id
1 'polypeptide(L)'
;TGTSQADCAVLIVAAGTGEFEAGISKNGQTREHALLAFTLGVRQLIVGVNKMDSTEPPYSESRFEEIKKEVSSYIKKIGYNPAAVVFVPISGWHGDNMLEPSTKMPWFKGWSI
;
A
#
# COMPACT_ATOMS: atom_id res chain seq x y z
N THR A 1 -3.75 -21.11 8.02
CA THR A 1 -3.67 -19.72 7.51
C THR A 1 -3.20 -19.76 6.07
N GLY A 2 -3.93 -19.12 5.15
CA GLY A 2 -3.67 -19.18 3.69
C GLY A 2 -2.37 -18.51 3.23
N THR A 3 -1.74 -17.71 4.09
CA THR A 3 -0.43 -17.07 3.85
C THR A 3 0.76 -18.04 3.82
N SER A 4 0.60 -19.27 4.32
CA SER A 4 1.68 -20.29 4.37
C SER A 4 2.03 -20.91 3.00
N GLN A 5 1.24 -20.64 1.96
CA GLN A 5 1.51 -21.08 0.57
C GLN A 5 1.41 -19.92 -0.43
N ALA A 6 1.46 -18.67 0.03
CA ALA A 6 1.32 -17.52 -0.86
C ALA A 6 2.66 -17.17 -1.52
N ASP A 7 2.68 -17.08 -2.85
CA ASP A 7 3.85 -16.59 -3.59
C ASP A 7 3.97 -15.05 -3.54
N CYS A 8 2.83 -14.37 -3.35
CA CYS A 8 2.71 -12.91 -3.29
C CYS A 8 1.71 -12.49 -2.22
N ALA A 9 1.98 -11.35 -1.57
CA ALA A 9 1.09 -10.70 -0.62
C ALA A 9 0.63 -9.34 -1.16
N VAL A 10 -0.63 -9.02 -0.94
CA VAL A 10 -1.19 -7.69 -1.17
C VAL A 10 -1.45 -7.03 0.18
N LEU A 11 -0.74 -5.93 0.46
CA LEU A 11 -0.92 -5.12 1.66
C LEU A 11 -1.77 -3.90 1.34
N ILE A 12 -2.95 -3.81 1.94
CA ILE A 12 -3.86 -2.67 1.78
C ILE A 12 -3.58 -1.63 2.86
N VAL A 13 -3.35 -0.39 2.46
CA VAL A 13 -3.06 0.75 3.34
C VAL A 13 -4.08 1.85 3.08
N ALA A 14 -4.80 2.32 4.09
CA ALA A 14 -5.74 3.42 3.93
C ALA A 14 -5.00 4.77 3.76
N ALA A 15 -5.47 5.60 2.83
CA ALA A 15 -4.89 6.92 2.53
C ALA A 15 -5.49 8.06 3.35
N GLY A 16 -6.67 7.84 3.96
CA GLY A 16 -7.36 8.82 4.77
C GLY A 16 -6.49 9.34 5.92
N THR A 17 -6.62 10.64 6.21
CA THR A 17 -5.94 11.29 7.34
C THR A 17 -6.43 10.66 8.65
N GLY A 18 -5.51 10.27 9.53
CA GLY A 18 -5.78 9.55 10.77
C GLY A 18 -5.88 8.03 10.60
N GLU A 19 -6.46 7.54 9.49
CA GLU A 19 -6.53 6.10 9.22
C GLU A 19 -5.15 5.51 8.91
N PHE A 20 -4.38 6.20 8.06
CA PHE A 20 -3.03 5.80 7.74
C PHE A 20 -2.17 5.72 9.01
N GLU A 21 -2.14 6.81 9.77
CA GLU A 21 -1.33 6.98 10.98
C GLU A 21 -1.69 5.93 12.05
N ALA A 22 -2.98 5.60 12.19
CA ALA A 22 -3.43 4.51 13.06
C ALA A 22 -2.92 3.14 12.57
N GLY A 23 -2.98 2.88 11.26
CA GLY A 23 -2.53 1.63 10.63
C GLY A 23 -1.02 1.40 10.71
N ILE A 24 -0.20 2.44 10.56
CA ILE A 24 1.25 2.41 10.77
C ILE A 24 1.64 2.70 12.23
N SER A 25 0.71 2.88 13.17
CA SER A 25 1.07 3.05 14.58
C SER A 25 1.73 1.78 15.16
N LYS A 26 2.32 1.88 16.37
CA LYS A 26 2.89 0.70 17.06
C LYS A 26 1.87 -0.41 17.31
N ASN A 27 0.59 -0.06 17.44
CA ASN A 27 -0.51 -0.99 17.66
C ASN A 27 -1.28 -1.28 16.35
N GLY A 28 -0.78 -0.78 15.22
CA GLY A 28 -1.45 -0.88 13.92
C GLY A 28 -1.24 -2.24 13.26
N GLN A 29 -2.29 -2.77 12.65
CA GLN A 29 -2.32 -4.10 12.05
C GLN A 29 -1.50 -4.21 10.75
N THR A 30 -1.32 -3.11 10.02
CA THR A 30 -0.53 -3.07 8.77
C THR A 30 0.90 -3.56 9.00
N ARG A 31 1.44 -3.27 10.19
CA ARG A 31 2.76 -3.68 10.63
C ARG A 31 2.86 -5.18 10.86
N GLU A 32 1.92 -5.72 11.62
CA GLU A 32 1.87 -7.14 11.95
C GLU A 32 1.66 -7.98 10.69
N HIS A 33 0.76 -7.57 9.79
CA HIS A 33 0.50 -8.29 8.55
C HIS A 33 1.71 -8.35 7.62
N ALA A 34 2.44 -7.24 7.45
CA ALA A 34 3.64 -7.22 6.61
C ALA A 34 4.78 -8.08 7.19
N LEU A 35 4.95 -8.05 8.52
CA LEU A 35 5.93 -8.89 9.21
C LEU A 35 5.57 -10.38 9.10
N LEU A 36 4.30 -10.73 9.32
CA LEU A 36 3.81 -12.10 9.20
C LEU A 36 3.97 -12.65 7.77
N ALA A 37 3.69 -11.85 6.74
CA ALA A 37 3.93 -12.25 5.36
C ALA A 37 5.41 -12.57 5.12
N PHE A 38 6.31 -11.74 5.65
CA PHE A 38 7.76 -11.94 5.49
C PHE A 38 8.26 -13.20 6.22
N THR A 39 7.80 -13.42 7.46
CA THR A 39 8.20 -14.60 8.25
C THR A 39 7.68 -15.90 7.66
N LEU A 40 6.56 -15.87 6.93
CA LEU A 40 6.01 -17.00 6.20
C LEU A 40 6.66 -17.24 4.84
N GLY A 41 7.68 -16.45 4.47
CA GLY A 41 8.47 -16.63 3.25
C GLY A 41 7.94 -15.90 2.02
N VAL A 42 6.89 -15.09 2.16
CA VAL A 42 6.35 -14.29 1.06
C VAL A 42 7.31 -13.15 0.76
N ARG A 43 7.99 -13.21 -0.38
CA ARG A 43 8.99 -12.19 -0.76
C ARG A 43 8.47 -11.16 -1.76
N GLN A 44 7.39 -11.47 -2.47
CA GLN A 44 6.73 -10.53 -3.38
C GLN A 44 5.62 -9.80 -2.64
N LEU A 45 5.71 -8.48 -2.57
CA LEU A 45 4.75 -7.63 -1.88
C LEU A 45 4.24 -6.56 -2.84
N ILE A 46 2.92 -6.39 -2.89
CA ILE A 46 2.25 -5.28 -3.58
C ILE A 46 1.53 -4.46 -2.51
N VAL A 47 1.69 -3.15 -2.54
CA VAL A 47 1.02 -2.21 -1.63
C VAL A 47 -0.08 -1.48 -2.38
N GLY A 48 -1.33 -1.73 -1.98
CA GLY A 48 -2.49 -0.99 -2.46
C GLY A 48 -2.81 0.16 -1.50
N VAL A 49 -2.58 1.41 -1.93
CA VAL A 49 -2.94 2.60 -1.17
C VAL A 49 -4.41 2.92 -1.46
N ASN A 50 -5.30 2.49 -0.58
CA ASN A 50 -6.75 2.52 -0.73
C ASN A 50 -7.40 3.78 -0.15
N LYS A 51 -8.67 4.04 -0.50
CA LYS A 51 -9.43 5.23 -0.10
C LYS A 51 -8.81 6.54 -0.59
N MET A 52 -8.21 6.53 -1.79
CA MET A 52 -7.65 7.73 -2.40
C MET A 52 -8.70 8.83 -2.63
N ASP A 53 -9.98 8.46 -2.78
CA ASP A 53 -11.11 9.39 -2.82
C ASP A 53 -11.29 10.20 -1.53
N SER A 54 -10.85 9.68 -0.39
CA SER A 54 -11.02 10.25 0.95
C SER A 54 -9.79 11.07 1.41
N THR A 55 -8.80 11.29 0.54
CA THR A 55 -7.69 12.18 0.86
C THR A 55 -8.13 13.64 0.82
N GLU A 56 -7.36 14.53 1.43
CA GLU A 56 -7.60 15.99 1.38
C GLU A 56 -6.42 16.69 0.67
N PRO A 57 -6.59 17.20 -0.56
CA PRO A 57 -7.76 17.07 -1.44
C PRO A 57 -7.97 15.63 -1.97
N PRO A 58 -9.16 15.26 -2.50
CA PRO A 58 -9.40 13.93 -3.05
C PRO A 58 -8.40 13.57 -4.15
N TYR A 59 -7.94 12.31 -4.14
CA TYR A 59 -6.95 11.76 -5.07
C TYR A 59 -5.59 12.49 -5.07
N SER A 60 -5.16 12.93 -3.88
CA SER A 60 -3.94 13.72 -3.70
C SER A 60 -2.66 12.90 -3.97
N GLU A 61 -1.86 13.35 -4.95
CA GLU A 61 -0.54 12.80 -5.25
C GLU A 61 0.44 12.96 -4.07
N SER A 62 0.40 14.11 -3.39
CA SER A 62 1.31 14.39 -2.28
C SER A 62 1.06 13.42 -1.11
N ARG A 63 -0.21 13.11 -0.83
CA ARG A 63 -0.56 12.13 0.20
C ARG A 63 -0.12 10.72 -0.18
N PHE A 64 -0.25 10.34 -1.45
CA PHE A 64 0.24 9.06 -1.93
C PHE A 64 1.76 8.93 -1.80
N GLU A 65 2.53 9.95 -2.21
CA GLU A 65 4.00 9.92 -2.12
C GLU A 65 4.49 9.94 -0.66
N GLU A 66 3.79 10.63 0.25
CA GLU A 66 4.03 10.54 1.70
C GLU A 66 3.89 9.11 2.21
N ILE A 67 2.74 8.48 1.95
CA ILE A 67 2.45 7.10 2.36
C ILE A 67 3.47 6.13 1.77
N LYS A 68 3.75 6.24 0.47
CA LYS A 68 4.74 5.42 -0.23
C LYS A 68 6.10 5.52 0.43
N LYS A 69 6.56 6.72 0.79
CA LYS A 69 7.84 6.94 1.45
C LYS A 69 7.87 6.29 2.84
N GLU A 70 6.83 6.49 3.64
CA GLU A 70 6.76 5.93 4.98
C GLU A 70 6.69 4.41 4.98
N VAL A 71 5.79 3.85 4.16
CA VAL A 71 5.63 2.39 4.02
C VAL A 71 6.92 1.77 3.45
N SER A 72 7.58 2.42 2.48
CA SER A 72 8.88 1.96 1.95
C SER A 72 9.96 1.89 3.03
N SER A 73 10.05 2.90 3.90
CA SER A 73 10.97 2.89 5.04
C SER A 73 10.64 1.75 6.02
N TYR A 74 9.36 1.49 6.21
CA TYR A 74 8.88 0.46 7.12
C TYR A 74 9.15 -0.96 6.61
N ILE A 75 8.77 -1.28 5.38
CA ILE A 75 9.01 -2.61 4.79
C ILE A 75 10.50 -2.91 4.63
N LYS A 76 11.34 -1.88 4.43
CA LYS A 76 12.81 -2.00 4.45
C LYS A 76 13.33 -2.48 5.80
N LYS A 77 12.73 -2.01 6.91
CA LYS A 77 13.09 -2.47 8.27
C LYS A 77 12.65 -3.91 8.54
N ILE A 78 11.56 -4.36 7.91
CA ILE A 78 11.12 -5.76 8.00
C ILE A 78 12.08 -6.68 7.23
N GLY A 79 12.61 -6.23 6.09
CA GLY A 79 13.56 -6.99 5.27
C GLY A 79 13.18 -7.09 3.79
N TYR A 80 12.07 -6.48 3.37
CA TYR A 80 11.73 -6.36 1.94
C TYR A 80 12.66 -5.38 1.25
N ASN A 81 12.90 -5.59 -0.05
CA ASN A 81 13.54 -4.60 -0.91
C ASN A 81 12.47 -3.62 -1.44
N PRO A 82 12.46 -2.34 -1.03
CA PRO A 82 11.44 -1.39 -1.48
C PRO A 82 11.41 -1.17 -2.99
N ALA A 83 12.55 -1.36 -3.68
CA ALA A 83 12.61 -1.24 -5.14
C ALA A 83 11.84 -2.37 -5.85
N ALA A 84 11.67 -3.52 -5.20
CA ALA A 84 10.92 -4.65 -5.74
C ALA A 84 9.43 -4.63 -5.33
N VAL A 85 9.00 -3.61 -4.56
CA VAL A 85 7.63 -3.50 -4.06
C VAL A 85 6.87 -2.47 -4.87
N VAL A 86 5.75 -2.91 -5.43
CA VAL A 86 4.87 -2.08 -6.24
C VAL A 86 3.90 -1.32 -5.34
N PHE A 87 3.71 -0.03 -5.60
CA PHE A 87 2.71 0.81 -4.95
C PHE A 87 1.65 1.24 -5.96
N VAL A 88 0.38 0.94 -5.68
CA VAL A 88 -0.75 1.29 -6.54
C VAL A 88 -1.76 2.12 -5.74
N PRO A 89 -2.06 3.37 -6.13
CA PRO A 89 -3.14 4.15 -5.54
C PRO A 89 -4.47 3.63 -6.08
N ILE A 90 -5.39 3.25 -5.20
CA ILE A 90 -6.69 2.68 -5.55
C ILE A 90 -7.82 3.33 -4.74
N SER A 91 -9.04 3.24 -5.26
CA SER A 91 -10.25 3.39 -4.44
C SER A 91 -11.10 2.14 -4.61
N GLY A 92 -11.15 1.30 -3.59
CA GLY A 92 -11.95 0.08 -3.60
C GLY A 92 -13.46 0.35 -3.68
N TRP A 93 -13.91 1.53 -3.23
CA TRP A 93 -15.32 1.92 -3.28
C TRP A 93 -15.75 2.35 -4.69
N HIS A 94 -14.89 3.13 -5.37
CA HIS A 94 -15.17 3.65 -6.71
C HIS A 94 -14.61 2.79 -7.85
N GLY A 95 -13.82 1.76 -7.53
CA GLY A 95 -13.16 0.88 -8.52
C GLY A 95 -11.94 1.50 -9.21
N ASP A 96 -11.46 2.64 -8.73
CA ASP A 96 -10.35 3.37 -9.36
C ASP A 96 -9.04 2.58 -9.28
N ASN A 97 -8.35 2.41 -10.42
CA ASN A 97 -7.07 1.69 -10.57
C ASN A 97 -7.10 0.21 -10.15
N MET A 98 -8.29 -0.43 -10.08
CA MET A 98 -8.41 -1.86 -9.76
C MET A 98 -8.28 -2.76 -11.00
N LEU A 99 -8.94 -2.38 -12.08
CA LEU A 99 -8.92 -3.11 -13.36
C LEU A 99 -8.47 -2.20 -14.50
N GLU A 100 -8.90 -0.95 -14.46
CA GLU A 100 -8.59 0.07 -15.46
C GLU A 100 -7.97 1.31 -14.81
N PRO A 101 -7.09 2.04 -15.52
CA PRO A 101 -6.56 3.31 -15.03
C PRO A 101 -7.67 4.32 -14.74
N SER A 102 -7.61 4.96 -13.58
CA SER A 102 -8.53 6.03 -13.19
C SER A 102 -8.18 7.34 -13.87
N THR A 103 -9.21 8.02 -14.39
CA THR A 103 -9.09 9.39 -14.91
C THR A 103 -8.92 10.44 -13.81
N LYS A 104 -9.21 10.08 -12.55
CA LYS A 104 -9.11 10.99 -11.38
C LYS A 104 -7.69 11.07 -10.81
N MET A 105 -6.82 10.15 -11.19
CA MET A 105 -5.40 10.13 -10.81
C MET A 105 -4.52 10.21 -12.06
N PRO A 106 -4.61 11.27 -12.88
CA PRO A 106 -3.85 11.39 -14.13
C PRO A 106 -2.34 11.50 -13.89
N TRP A 107 -1.94 11.87 -12.67
CA TRP A 107 -0.55 11.91 -12.21
C TRP A 107 0.05 10.51 -12.03
N PHE A 108 -0.77 9.49 -11.74
CA PHE A 108 -0.29 8.11 -11.63
C PHE A 108 -0.07 7.52 -13.02
N LYS A 109 1.20 7.40 -13.42
CA LYS A 109 1.59 6.84 -14.73
C LYS A 109 1.85 5.33 -14.71
N GLY A 110 1.46 4.66 -13.62
CA GLY A 110 1.78 3.27 -13.35
C GLY A 110 2.98 3.11 -12.43
N TRP A 111 3.46 1.88 -12.33
CA TRP A 111 4.59 1.50 -11.50
C TRP A 111 5.71 0.91 -12.36
N SER A 112 6.96 1.15 -11.96
CA SER A 112 8.12 0.46 -12.52
C SER A 112 8.75 -0.38 -11.42
N ILE A 113 9.17 -1.59 -11.77
CA ILE A 113 10.03 -2.47 -10.97
C ILE A 113 11.46 -2.29 -11.48
#